data_AF-A0A1G2MIU6-F1
#
_entry.id   AF-A0A1G2MIU6-F1
#
_cell.length_a   1.000
_cell.length_b   1.000
_cell.length_c   1.000
_cell.angle_alpha   90.00
_cell.angle_beta   90.00
_cell.angle_gamma   90.00
#
_symmetry.space_group_name_H-M   'P 1'
#
loop_
_entity.id
_entity.type
_entity.pdbx_description
1 polymer ?
#
loop_
_entity_poly.entity_id
_entity_poly.type
_entity_poly.pdbx_seq_one_letter_code
_entity_poly.pdbx_strand_id
1 'polypeptide(L)'
;MQSNKPAVFLLLSVVGVVFFVLAMGQIGENKPKGLDASLGMVELGVLNEGYYPWEAEAKSLKKRLQDLSLPALTEEGTVLHTHQHLDIYINGEKIDVPSDIGINKEEGFISPIHTHDLSGVIHVESPTVEDFTLGQFFGVWGVRFNKDCIGAYCAGPDNSLKVYVNGEESKIDPDLIVLAPYQEIVIVYGSRTNTPSAIPASYDFGPNL
;
A
#
# COMPACT_ATOMS: atom_id res chain seq x y z
N MET A 1 21.40 -68.71 14.30
CA MET A 1 20.05 -69.13 13.85
C MET A 1 19.43 -67.98 13.10
N GLN A 2 18.92 -68.23 11.88
CA GLN A 2 18.12 -67.34 10.99
C GLN A 2 18.83 -66.07 10.47
N SER A 3 18.69 -65.61 9.23
CA SER A 3 17.88 -65.99 8.07
C SER A 3 18.39 -65.17 6.85
N ASN A 4 18.52 -65.79 5.67
CA ASN A 4 18.73 -65.12 4.38
C ASN A 4 17.42 -64.47 3.89
N LYS A 5 17.46 -63.30 3.23
CA LYS A 5 17.01 -63.04 1.83
C LYS A 5 16.96 -61.52 1.47
N PRO A 6 16.97 -61.16 0.16
CA PRO A 6 17.61 -59.95 -0.36
C PRO A 6 16.68 -58.86 -0.94
N ALA A 7 17.32 -57.73 -1.27
CA ALA A 7 17.09 -56.75 -2.35
C ALA A 7 15.82 -55.89 -2.36
N VAL A 8 16.00 -54.56 -2.41
CA VAL A 8 15.28 -53.67 -3.34
C VAL A 8 16.22 -52.54 -3.78
N PHE A 9 16.47 -52.47 -5.09
CA PHE A 9 16.98 -51.29 -5.79
C PHE A 9 15.84 -50.28 -5.94
N LEU A 10 16.09 -49.01 -5.66
CA LEU A 10 15.30 -47.93 -6.23
C LEU A 10 16.26 -46.99 -7.00
N LEU A 11 16.13 -47.02 -8.33
CA LEU A 11 16.61 -45.96 -9.20
C LEU A 11 15.75 -44.72 -8.97
N LEU A 12 16.38 -43.57 -8.77
CA LEU A 12 15.86 -42.29 -9.24
C LEU A 12 17.03 -41.51 -9.82
N SER A 13 17.12 -41.58 -11.15
CA SER A 13 17.95 -40.76 -12.00
C SER A 13 17.41 -39.34 -12.06
N VAL A 14 18.23 -38.33 -11.74
CA VAL A 14 18.30 -37.09 -12.54
C VAL A 14 19.74 -36.61 -12.53
N VAL A 15 20.42 -36.80 -13.65
CA VAL A 15 21.61 -36.03 -14.04
C VAL A 15 21.10 -34.77 -14.74
N GLY A 16 21.60 -33.62 -14.31
CA GLY A 16 21.30 -32.34 -14.95
C GLY A 16 22.10 -31.19 -14.33
N VAL A 17 23.41 -31.37 -14.20
CA VAL A 17 24.33 -30.25 -13.89
C VAL A 17 24.43 -29.38 -15.13
N VAL A 18 23.98 -28.13 -15.02
CA VAL A 18 24.29 -27.07 -15.99
C VAL A 18 25.10 -25.99 -15.27
N PHE A 19 26.40 -25.99 -15.53
CA PHE A 19 27.29 -24.85 -15.34
C PHE A 19 27.46 -24.16 -16.71
N PHE A 20 27.42 -22.83 -16.74
CA PHE A 20 28.10 -21.86 -17.63
C PHE A 20 27.30 -20.54 -17.61
N VAL A 21 27.83 -19.31 -17.56
CA VAL A 21 29.15 -18.73 -17.35
C VAL A 21 28.93 -17.30 -16.86
N LEU A 22 29.82 -16.81 -15.98
CA LEU A 22 29.88 -15.42 -15.52
C LEU A 22 30.09 -14.45 -16.69
N ALA A 23 29.08 -13.65 -17.00
CA ALA A 23 29.27 -12.36 -17.63
C ALA A 23 29.18 -11.29 -16.54
N MET A 24 30.34 -10.79 -16.10
CA MET A 24 30.47 -9.58 -15.29
C MET A 24 30.05 -8.38 -16.15
N GLY A 25 28.75 -8.15 -16.25
CA GLY A 25 28.19 -6.84 -16.52
C GLY A 25 27.96 -6.17 -15.17
N GLN A 26 28.46 -4.95 -14.98
CA GLN A 26 28.13 -4.13 -13.82
C GLN A 26 26.62 -3.87 -13.86
N ILE A 27 25.86 -4.74 -13.18
CA ILE A 27 24.47 -4.44 -12.81
C ILE A 27 24.61 -3.34 -11.77
N GLY A 28 24.43 -2.10 -12.21
CA GLY A 28 24.18 -1.00 -11.31
C GLY A 28 23.03 -1.43 -10.42
N GLU A 29 23.27 -1.50 -9.12
CA GLU A 29 22.21 -1.59 -8.13
C GLU A 29 21.30 -0.38 -8.39
N ASN A 30 20.18 -0.58 -9.09
CA ASN A 30 19.06 0.36 -9.02
C ASN A 30 18.48 0.21 -7.63
N LYS A 31 19.19 0.78 -6.63
CA LYS A 31 18.58 1.13 -5.37
C LYS A 31 17.41 2.04 -5.70
N PRO A 32 16.26 1.87 -5.02
CA PRO A 32 15.19 2.84 -5.15
C PRO A 32 15.78 4.22 -4.92
N LYS A 33 15.40 5.21 -5.73
CA LYS A 33 15.42 6.59 -5.28
C LYS A 33 14.39 6.64 -4.15
N GLY A 34 14.77 6.15 -2.97
CA GLY A 34 14.02 6.39 -1.78
C GLY A 34 13.87 7.90 -1.67
N LEU A 35 12.65 8.36 -1.45
CA LEU A 35 12.48 9.56 -0.64
C LEU A 35 13.44 9.38 0.54
N ASP A 36 14.33 10.36 0.75
CA ASP A 36 15.19 10.39 1.91
C ASP A 36 14.34 10.00 3.13
N ALA A 37 14.70 8.93 3.83
CA ALA A 37 13.98 8.46 5.00
C ALA A 37 13.95 9.51 6.14
N SER A 38 14.68 10.63 5.99
CA SER A 38 14.58 11.81 6.85
C SER A 38 13.46 12.80 6.45
N LEU A 39 12.94 12.71 5.22
CA LEU A 39 11.76 13.44 4.73
C LEU A 39 10.47 12.66 5.06
N GLY A 40 10.34 12.12 6.27
CA GLY A 40 9.08 11.51 6.69
C GLY A 40 8.00 12.59 6.68
N MET A 41 7.08 12.59 5.70
CA MET A 41 5.80 13.31 5.60
C MET A 41 5.67 14.77 6.13
N VAL A 42 6.75 15.43 6.53
CA VAL A 42 6.75 16.61 7.40
C VAL A 42 6.70 17.93 6.62
N GLU A 43 6.69 17.90 5.29
CA GLU A 43 6.53 19.13 4.51
C GLU A 43 5.62 18.99 3.28
N LEU A 44 4.61 18.12 3.35
CA LEU A 44 3.47 18.20 2.44
C LEU A 44 2.54 19.30 2.93
N GLY A 45 2.57 20.46 2.26
CA GLY A 45 1.64 21.56 2.56
C GLY A 45 0.18 21.15 2.31
N VAL A 46 -0.72 21.61 3.19
CA VAL A 46 -2.20 21.43 3.13
C VAL A 46 -2.68 19.97 3.28
N LEU A 47 -2.16 19.25 4.28
CA LEU A 47 -2.82 18.03 4.75
C LEU A 47 -3.96 18.37 5.72
N ASN A 48 -5.05 17.64 5.64
CA ASN A 48 -6.14 17.69 6.60
C ASN A 48 -5.70 16.99 7.89
N GLU A 49 -5.55 17.78 8.96
CA GLU A 49 -5.25 17.32 10.32
C GLU A 49 -6.50 17.30 11.21
N GLY A 50 -7.69 17.45 10.63
CA GLY A 50 -8.98 17.43 11.32
C GLY A 50 -9.51 16.03 11.58
N TYR A 51 -10.62 15.97 12.30
CA TYR A 51 -11.39 14.74 12.50
C TYR A 51 -12.17 14.35 11.24
N TYR A 52 -12.51 13.07 11.11
CA TYR A 52 -13.42 12.57 10.05
C TYR A 52 -14.76 13.33 10.08
N PRO A 53 -15.41 13.61 8.93
CA PRO A 53 -15.13 13.13 7.56
C PRO A 53 -13.99 13.85 6.82
N TRP A 54 -13.25 13.09 6.01
CA TRP A 54 -12.23 13.61 5.09
C TRP A 54 -12.69 13.42 3.64
N GLU A 55 -13.08 14.52 3.00
CA GLU A 55 -13.45 14.52 1.57
C GLU A 55 -12.22 14.36 0.67
N ALA A 56 -12.42 13.89 -0.57
CA ALA A 56 -11.40 13.96 -1.61
C ALA A 56 -11.15 15.43 -1.99
N GLU A 57 -9.94 15.94 -1.74
CA GLU A 57 -9.59 17.33 -1.98
C GLU A 57 -8.92 17.50 -3.36
N ALA A 58 -9.63 18.09 -4.33
CA ALA A 58 -9.12 18.22 -5.70
C ALA A 58 -8.34 19.52 -5.97
N LYS A 59 -8.59 20.62 -5.25
CA LYS A 59 -8.08 21.96 -5.62
C LYS A 59 -6.58 22.07 -5.42
N SER A 60 -6.05 21.47 -4.35
CA SER A 60 -4.61 21.47 -4.07
C SER A 60 -3.90 20.20 -4.53
N LEU A 61 -4.64 19.27 -5.17
CA LEU A 61 -4.12 17.98 -5.60
C LEU A 61 -2.85 18.13 -6.46
N LYS A 62 -2.87 18.98 -7.50
CA LYS A 62 -1.72 19.19 -8.38
C LYS A 62 -0.44 19.57 -7.61
N LYS A 63 -0.57 20.40 -6.57
CA LYS A 63 0.56 20.77 -5.71
C LYS A 63 1.04 19.58 -4.88
N ARG A 64 0.13 18.80 -4.30
CA ARG A 64 0.50 17.58 -3.55
C ARG A 64 1.19 16.55 -4.45
N LEU A 65 0.73 16.38 -5.69
CA LEU A 65 1.41 15.51 -6.66
C LEU A 65 2.84 15.98 -6.94
N GLN A 66 3.06 17.29 -7.13
CA GLN A 66 4.41 17.85 -7.28
C GLN A 66 5.30 17.56 -6.06
N ASP A 67 4.77 17.74 -4.85
CA ASP A 67 5.54 17.51 -3.62
C ASP A 67 5.87 16.03 -3.41
N LEU A 68 4.98 15.14 -3.84
CA LEU A 68 5.16 13.68 -3.83
C LEU A 68 6.01 13.17 -5.00
N SER A 69 6.43 14.05 -5.92
CA SER A 69 7.07 13.67 -7.18
C SER A 69 6.23 12.71 -8.05
N LEU A 70 4.90 12.84 -7.99
CA LEU A 70 3.94 12.09 -8.79
C LEU A 70 3.50 12.91 -10.02
N PRO A 71 3.30 12.29 -11.19
CA PRO A 71 2.77 12.97 -12.36
C PRO A 71 1.28 13.25 -12.23
N ALA A 72 0.81 14.33 -12.87
CA ALA A 72 -0.60 14.52 -13.18
C ALA A 72 -0.86 13.93 -14.58
N LEU A 73 -1.46 12.75 -14.64
CA LEU A 73 -1.73 12.02 -15.88
C LEU A 73 -3.05 12.49 -16.50
N THR A 74 -3.14 12.51 -17.83
CA THR A 74 -4.40 12.80 -18.55
C THR A 74 -5.27 11.56 -18.75
N GLU A 75 -4.72 10.37 -18.49
CA GLU A 75 -5.37 9.07 -18.57
C GLU A 75 -4.67 8.07 -17.63
N GLU A 76 -5.34 6.96 -17.35
CA GLU A 76 -4.82 5.88 -16.51
C GLU A 76 -3.60 5.21 -17.15
N GLY A 77 -2.60 4.90 -16.32
CA GLY A 77 -1.41 4.17 -16.77
C GLY A 77 -1.67 2.68 -16.90
N THR A 78 -1.17 2.07 -17.98
CA THR A 78 -1.42 0.63 -18.29
C THR A 78 -0.18 -0.26 -18.15
N VAL A 79 0.98 0.31 -17.81
CA VAL A 79 2.23 -0.44 -17.68
C VAL A 79 2.30 -1.16 -16.33
N LEU A 80 1.90 -0.48 -15.26
CA LEU A 80 1.61 -1.07 -13.97
C LEU A 80 0.15 -0.78 -13.65
N HIS A 81 -0.66 -1.82 -13.52
CA HIS A 81 -2.09 -1.74 -13.22
C HIS A 81 -2.42 -2.77 -12.14
N THR A 82 -2.64 -2.30 -10.92
CA THR A 82 -2.89 -3.18 -9.77
C THR A 82 -3.91 -2.55 -8.83
N HIS A 83 -4.59 -3.39 -8.04
CA HIS A 83 -5.61 -2.96 -7.09
C HIS A 83 -5.27 -3.41 -5.67
N GLN A 84 -5.57 -2.56 -4.69
CA GLN A 84 -5.48 -2.83 -3.25
C GLN A 84 -6.74 -2.33 -2.57
N HIS A 85 -7.05 -2.80 -1.38
CA HIS A 85 -8.23 -2.34 -0.64
C HIS A 85 -7.82 -1.76 0.71
N LEU A 86 -8.50 -0.69 1.11
CA LEU A 86 -8.26 0.03 2.35
C LEU A 86 -9.53 0.11 3.20
N ASP A 87 -9.45 -0.45 4.39
CA ASP A 87 -10.40 -0.24 5.47
C ASP A 87 -9.82 0.66 6.54
N ILE A 88 -10.64 1.57 7.06
CA ILE A 88 -10.26 2.44 8.18
C ILE A 88 -11.30 2.32 9.29
N TYR A 89 -10.81 2.05 10.51
CA TYR A 89 -11.61 1.99 11.72
C TYR A 89 -11.16 3.06 12.70
N ILE A 90 -12.10 3.89 13.16
CA ILE A 90 -11.89 4.89 14.20
C ILE A 90 -12.76 4.53 15.40
N ASN A 91 -12.14 4.22 16.54
CA ASN A 91 -12.79 3.79 17.77
C ASN A 91 -13.77 2.61 17.59
N GLY A 92 -13.42 1.68 16.70
CA GLY A 92 -14.21 0.47 16.42
C GLY A 92 -15.30 0.65 15.36
N GLU A 93 -15.52 1.87 14.88
CA GLU A 93 -16.44 2.17 13.77
C GLU A 93 -15.67 2.20 12.44
N LYS A 94 -16.16 1.48 11.44
CA LYS A 94 -15.64 1.55 10.07
C LYS A 94 -16.08 2.86 9.44
N ILE A 95 -15.14 3.64 8.90
CA ILE A 95 -15.41 4.88 8.19
C ILE A 95 -15.24 4.70 6.69
N ASP A 96 -15.84 5.60 5.91
CA ASP A 96 -15.76 5.54 4.45
C ASP A 96 -14.42 6.10 3.94
N VAL A 97 -13.89 5.46 2.90
CA VAL A 97 -12.86 6.03 2.02
C VAL A 97 -13.61 6.67 0.84
N PRO A 98 -13.47 7.98 0.61
CA PRO A 98 -14.22 8.69 -0.43
C PRO A 98 -13.78 8.26 -1.82
N SER A 99 -14.71 8.35 -2.77
CA SER A 99 -14.42 8.29 -4.19
C SER A 99 -13.59 9.49 -4.63
N ASP A 100 -13.00 9.41 -5.83
CA ASP A 100 -12.28 10.52 -6.49
C ASP A 100 -11.02 11.02 -5.76
N ILE A 101 -10.48 10.29 -4.77
CA ILE A 101 -9.13 10.56 -4.27
C ILE A 101 -8.16 10.50 -5.44
N GLY A 102 -7.33 11.54 -5.60
CA GLY A 102 -6.35 11.60 -6.67
C GLY A 102 -6.91 11.94 -8.05
N ILE A 103 -8.19 12.32 -8.15
CA ILE A 103 -8.84 12.70 -9.41
C ILE A 103 -9.24 14.17 -9.37
N ASN A 104 -8.76 14.98 -10.31
CA ASN A 104 -9.25 16.34 -10.53
C ASN A 104 -9.99 16.41 -11.87
N LYS A 105 -11.33 16.30 -11.79
CA LYS A 105 -12.22 16.31 -12.96
C LYS A 105 -12.31 17.68 -13.63
N GLU A 106 -12.14 18.76 -12.87
CA GLU A 106 -12.21 20.14 -13.39
C GLU A 106 -10.99 20.46 -14.27
N GLU A 107 -9.81 20.05 -13.83
CA GLU A 107 -8.56 20.25 -14.56
C GLU A 107 -8.19 19.06 -15.49
N GLY A 108 -8.96 17.97 -15.44
CA GLY A 108 -8.83 16.83 -16.36
C GLY A 108 -7.57 16.01 -16.15
N PHE A 109 -7.19 15.72 -14.91
CA PHE A 109 -6.04 14.86 -14.61
C PHE A 109 -6.28 13.91 -13.43
N ILE A 110 -5.46 12.85 -13.38
CA ILE A 110 -5.47 11.79 -12.37
C ILE A 110 -4.05 11.50 -11.86
N SER A 111 -3.96 11.10 -10.59
CA SER A 111 -2.73 10.58 -9.97
C SER A 111 -2.57 9.09 -10.29
N PRO A 112 -1.33 8.57 -10.44
CA PRO A 112 -1.12 7.12 -10.59
C PRO A 112 -1.67 6.29 -9.43
N ILE A 113 -1.88 6.89 -8.26
CA ILE A 113 -2.57 6.27 -7.13
C ILE A 113 -3.88 7.03 -6.88
N HIS A 114 -5.03 6.36 -6.96
CA HIS A 114 -6.34 7.00 -6.84
C HIS A 114 -7.46 6.01 -6.44
N THR A 115 -8.69 6.50 -6.26
CA THR A 115 -9.90 5.70 -6.04
C THR A 115 -11.01 6.14 -7.00
N HIS A 116 -11.80 5.22 -7.54
CA HIS A 116 -12.96 5.58 -8.38
C HIS A 116 -14.28 5.70 -7.62
N ASP A 117 -14.45 4.95 -6.53
CA ASP A 117 -15.72 4.85 -5.80
C ASP A 117 -15.51 4.75 -4.28
N LEU A 118 -16.60 4.48 -3.55
CA LEU A 118 -16.62 4.39 -2.09
C LEU A 118 -16.26 3.00 -1.55
N SER A 119 -15.82 2.06 -2.41
CA SER A 119 -15.49 0.71 -1.98
C SER A 119 -14.25 0.66 -1.08
N GLY A 120 -13.37 1.65 -1.17
CA GLY A 120 -12.03 1.62 -0.56
C GLY A 120 -10.96 0.99 -1.44
N VAL A 121 -11.28 0.61 -2.69
CA VAL A 121 -10.28 0.12 -3.64
C VAL A 121 -9.36 1.26 -4.08
N ILE A 122 -8.07 1.08 -3.80
CA ILE A 122 -6.96 1.90 -4.28
C ILE A 122 -6.47 1.30 -5.60
N HIS A 123 -6.42 2.14 -6.61
CA HIS A 123 -5.86 1.84 -7.93
C HIS A 123 -4.43 2.35 -7.99
N VAL A 124 -3.52 1.50 -8.48
CA VAL A 124 -2.18 1.89 -8.91
C VAL A 124 -2.10 1.64 -10.41
N GLU A 125 -2.15 2.73 -11.17
CA GLU A 125 -2.27 2.75 -12.63
C GLU A 125 -1.25 3.74 -13.20
N SER A 126 -0.04 3.21 -13.45
CA SER A 126 1.15 3.99 -13.76
C SER A 126 1.69 3.70 -15.17
N PRO A 127 2.20 4.72 -15.90
CA PRO A 127 2.93 4.52 -17.15
C PRO A 127 4.32 3.90 -16.96
N THR A 128 4.76 3.70 -15.71
CA THR A 128 6.06 3.15 -15.32
C THR A 128 5.91 2.11 -14.23
N VAL A 129 6.85 1.14 -14.19
CA VAL A 129 6.95 0.19 -13.07
C VAL A 129 7.78 0.82 -11.97
N GLU A 130 7.15 1.11 -10.84
CA GLU A 130 7.77 1.60 -9.62
C GLU A 130 6.91 1.23 -8.40
N ASP A 131 7.51 1.29 -7.22
CA ASP A 131 6.80 1.05 -5.97
C ASP A 131 6.05 2.32 -5.54
N PHE A 132 4.80 2.15 -5.15
CA PHE A 132 3.98 3.19 -4.54
C PHE A 132 3.67 2.83 -3.08
N THR A 133 3.53 3.82 -2.20
CA THR A 133 3.29 3.57 -0.78
C THR A 133 1.94 4.07 -0.28
N LEU A 134 1.47 3.47 0.83
CA LEU A 134 0.30 3.94 1.56
C LEU A 134 0.46 5.40 1.99
N GLY A 135 1.68 5.81 2.36
CA GLY A 135 2.00 7.20 2.64
C GLY A 135 1.74 8.13 1.44
N GLN A 136 2.19 7.75 0.24
CA GLN A 136 1.91 8.51 -0.97
C GLN A 136 0.41 8.61 -1.24
N PHE A 137 -0.35 7.53 -1.04
CA PHE A 137 -1.81 7.55 -1.15
C PHE A 137 -2.46 8.59 -0.21
N PHE A 138 -2.07 8.63 1.06
CA PHE A 138 -2.57 9.64 2.00
C PHE A 138 -2.12 11.07 1.66
N GLY A 139 -0.92 11.23 1.11
CA GLY A 139 -0.47 12.49 0.53
C GLY A 139 -1.32 12.92 -0.66
N VAL A 140 -1.69 12.00 -1.56
CA VAL A 140 -2.60 12.26 -2.68
C VAL A 140 -3.97 12.66 -2.17
N TRP A 141 -4.53 11.92 -1.22
CA TRP A 141 -5.80 12.23 -0.54
C TRP A 141 -5.74 13.60 0.14
N GLY A 142 -4.59 13.97 0.71
CA GLY A 142 -4.43 15.21 1.46
C GLY A 142 -4.88 15.05 2.91
N VAL A 143 -4.68 13.87 3.51
CA VAL A 143 -4.95 13.60 4.93
C VAL A 143 -3.63 13.30 5.61
N ARG A 144 -3.41 13.88 6.80
CA ARG A 144 -2.19 13.59 7.57
C ARG A 144 -2.12 12.10 7.86
N PHE A 145 -1.00 11.47 7.50
CA PHE A 145 -0.75 10.06 7.81
C PHE A 145 0.73 9.82 8.08
N ASN A 146 1.02 9.17 9.20
CA ASN A 146 2.37 8.73 9.59
C ASN A 146 2.23 7.62 10.64
N LYS A 147 3.35 7.18 11.21
CA LYS A 147 3.36 6.12 12.23
C LYS A 147 2.46 6.35 13.45
N ASP A 148 2.17 7.60 13.81
CA ASP A 148 1.42 7.93 15.01
C ASP A 148 0.01 8.45 14.72
N CYS A 149 -0.22 9.08 13.57
CA CYS A 149 -1.43 9.86 13.34
C CYS A 149 -2.11 9.57 12.00
N ILE A 150 -3.44 9.62 12.02
CA ILE A 150 -4.31 9.77 10.85
C ILE A 150 -5.26 10.96 11.07
N GLY A 151 -5.16 12.01 10.25
CA GLY A 151 -5.83 13.28 10.50
C GLY A 151 -5.54 13.83 11.91
N ALA A 152 -6.61 14.11 12.67
CA ALA A 152 -6.53 14.53 14.08
C ALA A 152 -6.27 13.38 15.08
N TYR A 153 -6.37 12.12 14.65
CA TYR A 153 -6.31 10.96 15.53
C TYR A 153 -4.86 10.49 15.69
N CYS A 154 -4.25 10.80 16.83
CA CYS A 154 -2.87 10.45 17.14
C CYS A 154 -2.76 9.45 18.29
N ALA A 155 -1.87 8.48 18.16
CA ALA A 155 -1.53 7.53 19.21
C ALA A 155 -1.08 8.26 20.49
N GLY A 156 -1.45 7.68 21.64
CA GLY A 156 -1.17 8.23 22.96
C GLY A 156 -1.27 7.17 24.05
N PRO A 157 -1.34 7.55 25.33
CA PRO A 157 -1.40 6.59 26.44
C PRO A 157 -2.58 5.60 26.35
N ASP A 158 -3.74 6.09 25.90
CA ASP A 158 -4.99 5.34 25.92
C ASP A 158 -5.45 4.85 24.53
N ASN A 159 -4.82 5.33 23.45
CA ASN A 159 -5.19 5.00 22.06
C ASN A 159 -3.94 4.65 21.24
N SER A 160 -4.09 3.77 20.26
CA SER A 160 -3.04 3.45 19.30
C SER A 160 -3.53 3.62 17.87
N LEU A 161 -2.62 3.97 16.96
CA LEU A 161 -2.78 3.76 15.53
C LEU A 161 -2.03 2.50 15.15
N LYS A 162 -2.70 1.57 14.47
CA LYS A 162 -2.12 0.32 13.97
C LYS A 162 -2.51 0.11 12.53
N VAL A 163 -1.60 -0.47 11.75
CA VAL A 163 -1.89 -0.86 10.37
C VAL A 163 -1.65 -2.35 10.23
N TYR A 164 -2.59 -3.02 9.57
CA TYR A 164 -2.54 -4.43 9.27
C TYR A 164 -2.49 -4.62 7.76
N VAL A 165 -1.73 -5.61 7.31
CA VAL A 165 -1.65 -6.02 5.91
C VAL A 165 -2.02 -7.49 5.86
N ASN A 166 -3.08 -7.82 5.12
CA ASN A 166 -3.62 -9.18 4.98
C ASN A 166 -3.89 -9.85 6.35
N GLY A 167 -4.43 -9.07 7.29
CA GLY A 167 -4.81 -9.56 8.63
C GLY A 167 -3.67 -9.58 9.65
N GLU A 168 -2.43 -9.32 9.26
CA GLU A 168 -1.27 -9.30 10.16
C GLU A 168 -0.85 -7.86 10.49
N GLU A 169 -0.56 -7.59 11.76
CA GLU A 169 -0.08 -6.26 12.20
C GLU A 169 1.28 -5.96 11.56
N SER A 170 1.35 -4.87 10.80
CA SER A 170 2.58 -4.42 10.15
C SER A 170 3.60 -3.94 11.19
N LYS A 171 4.87 -4.30 10.97
CA LYS A 171 6.02 -3.78 11.73
C LYS A 171 6.77 -2.69 10.97
N ILE A 172 6.35 -2.41 9.74
CA ILE A 172 6.89 -1.36 8.89
C ILE A 172 6.20 -0.06 9.27
N ASP A 173 6.94 1.04 9.25
CA ASP A 173 6.33 2.37 9.40
C ASP A 173 5.17 2.53 8.39
N PRO A 174 3.94 2.87 8.84
CA PRO A 174 2.75 2.86 8.01
C PRO A 174 2.84 3.61 6.68
N ASP A 175 3.54 4.74 6.65
CA ASP A 175 3.74 5.56 5.45
C ASP A 175 4.68 4.94 4.42
N LEU A 176 5.49 3.96 4.83
CA LEU A 176 6.43 3.20 3.99
C LEU A 176 5.87 1.86 3.49
N ILE A 177 4.64 1.49 3.85
CA ILE A 177 4.02 0.25 3.36
C ILE A 177 3.83 0.37 1.85
N VAL A 178 4.49 -0.52 1.09
CA VAL A 178 4.34 -0.62 -0.37
C VAL A 178 2.98 -1.22 -0.71
N LEU A 179 2.28 -0.59 -1.64
CA LEU A 179 1.02 -1.03 -2.22
C LEU A 179 1.29 -2.16 -3.23
N ALA A 180 1.05 -3.40 -2.80
CA ALA A 180 1.22 -4.60 -3.62
C ALA A 180 -0.13 -5.15 -4.10
N PRO A 181 -0.20 -5.84 -5.25
CA PRO A 181 -1.45 -6.36 -5.80
C PRO A 181 -2.28 -7.17 -4.80
N TYR A 182 -3.59 -6.91 -4.76
CA TYR A 182 -4.60 -7.61 -3.97
C TYR A 182 -4.35 -7.64 -2.45
N GLN A 183 -3.62 -6.64 -1.94
CA GLN A 183 -3.50 -6.43 -0.50
C GLN A 183 -4.81 -5.96 0.11
N GLU A 184 -5.12 -6.49 1.29
CA GLU A 184 -6.07 -5.92 2.23
C GLU A 184 -5.32 -5.12 3.28
N ILE A 185 -5.54 -3.81 3.32
CA ILE A 185 -4.91 -2.89 4.26
C ILE A 185 -5.97 -2.41 5.24
N VAL A 186 -5.70 -2.55 6.55
CA VAL A 186 -6.63 -2.09 7.59
C VAL A 186 -5.92 -1.14 8.53
N ILE A 187 -6.42 0.09 8.62
CA ILE A 187 -5.94 1.08 9.59
C ILE A 187 -6.92 1.12 10.76
N VAL A 188 -6.41 0.96 11.98
CA VAL A 188 -7.21 0.99 13.20
C VAL A 188 -6.66 2.04 14.14
N TYR A 189 -7.48 3.05 14.42
CA TYR A 189 -7.25 3.98 15.53
C TYR A 189 -8.26 3.72 16.65
N GLY A 190 -7.79 3.67 17.91
CA GLY A 190 -8.67 3.59 19.07
C GLY A 190 -7.99 2.98 20.29
N SER A 191 -8.76 2.84 21.37
CA SER A 191 -8.31 2.14 22.58
C SER A 191 -8.26 0.63 22.34
N ARG A 192 -7.59 -0.12 23.23
CA ARG A 192 -7.52 -1.60 23.14
C ARG A 192 -8.87 -2.30 23.13
N THR A 193 -9.91 -1.66 23.65
CA THR A 193 -11.27 -2.22 23.70
C THR A 193 -12.15 -1.73 22.55
N ASN A 194 -11.70 -0.72 21.81
CA ASN A 194 -12.43 -0.07 20.73
C ASN A 194 -11.76 -0.37 19.38
N THR A 195 -11.48 -1.65 19.14
CA THR A 195 -10.97 -2.17 17.87
C THR A 195 -12.02 -3.09 17.26
N PRO A 196 -12.04 -3.27 15.92
CA PRO A 196 -12.90 -4.27 15.29
C PRO A 196 -12.66 -5.66 15.89
N SER A 197 -13.70 -6.49 15.93
CA SER A 197 -13.66 -7.84 16.52
C SER A 197 -12.80 -8.82 15.71
N ALA A 198 -12.61 -8.55 14.42
CA ALA A 198 -11.69 -9.24 13.54
C ALA A 198 -11.06 -8.22 12.58
N ILE A 199 -9.79 -8.43 12.24
CA ILE A 199 -9.11 -7.69 11.19
C ILE A 199 -9.29 -8.47 9.89
N PRO A 200 -9.93 -7.88 8.86
CA PRO A 200 -9.99 -8.48 7.53
C PRO A 200 -8.60 -8.86 7.02
N ALA A 201 -8.50 -10.05 6.42
CA ALA A 201 -7.26 -10.54 5.81
C ALA A 201 -7.29 -10.54 4.27
N SER A 202 -8.45 -10.26 3.69
CA SER A 202 -8.69 -10.27 2.26
C SER A 202 -9.91 -9.43 1.92
N TYR A 203 -9.92 -8.87 0.72
CA TYR A 203 -11.08 -8.26 0.10
C TYR A 203 -11.49 -9.03 -1.17
N ASP A 204 -12.79 -9.11 -1.45
CA ASP A 204 -13.29 -9.66 -2.71
C ASP A 204 -13.40 -8.53 -3.74
N PHE A 205 -12.36 -8.42 -4.58
CA PHE A 205 -12.27 -7.43 -5.65
C PHE A 205 -13.27 -7.70 -6.79
N GLY A 206 -13.91 -8.87 -6.81
CA GLY A 206 -14.76 -9.30 -7.91
C GLY A 206 -13.97 -9.61 -9.19
N PRO A 207 -14.67 -9.97 -10.28
CA PRO A 207 -14.04 -10.54 -11.48
C PRO A 207 -13.41 -9.53 -12.44
N ASN A 208 -13.58 -8.22 -12.21
CA ASN A 208 -13.19 -7.17 -13.16
C ASN A 208 -12.09 -6.23 -12.63
N LEU A 209 -11.44 -6.61 -11.53
CA LEU A 209 -10.32 -5.92 -10.89
C LEU A 209 -9.22 -6.95 -10.55
#